data_AF-A0A9D8QDC6-F1
#
_entry.id   AF-A0A9D8QDC6-F1
#
_cell.length_a   1.000
_cell.length_b   1.000
_cell.length_c   1.000
_cell.angle_alpha   90.00
_cell.angle_beta   90.00
_cell.angle_gamma   90.00
#
_symmetry.space_group_name_H-M   'P 1'
#
loop_
_entity.id
_entity.type
_entity.pdbx_description
1 polymer ?
#
loop_
_entity_poly.entity_id
_entity_poly.type
_entity_poly.pdbx_seq_one_letter_code
_entity_poly.pdbx_strand_id
1 'polypeptide(L)'
;SAIPPPELDPQDAWFETIEDFLLQALEPGASYESVAQRLAALPVPNDHLLAAPPQDMVRLSDGTIVSAATGSGFPERLAALRIEDHARTYAHACYVWTVGGPNFEPLALTGQALPDPYLFSGLLTGRFDTHLEPERASS
;
A
#
# COMPACT_ATOMS: atom_id res chain seq x y z
N SER A 1 5.02 -13.77 -4.22
CA SER A 1 4.93 -13.54 -2.76
C SER A 1 3.85 -14.43 -2.15
N ALA A 2 3.95 -14.81 -0.87
CA ALA A 2 2.92 -15.57 -0.15
C ALA A 2 1.63 -14.76 0.10
N ILE A 3 1.76 -13.43 0.11
CA ILE A 3 0.64 -12.49 0.15
C ILE A 3 0.38 -12.05 -1.30
N PRO A 4 -0.81 -12.30 -1.86
CA PRO A 4 -1.14 -11.85 -3.20
C PRO A 4 -1.20 -10.31 -3.24
N PRO A 5 -1.00 -9.70 -4.42
CA PRO A 5 -1.13 -8.26 -4.56
C PRO A 5 -2.53 -7.76 -4.19
N PRO A 6 -2.65 -6.47 -3.83
CA PRO A 6 -3.95 -5.87 -3.57
C PRO A 6 -4.83 -5.88 -4.83
N GLU A 7 -6.14 -6.01 -4.63
CA GLU A 7 -7.15 -5.97 -5.72
C GLU A 7 -7.13 -4.61 -6.45
N LEU A 8 -6.82 -3.54 -5.71
CA LEU A 8 -6.74 -2.17 -6.21
C LEU A 8 -5.29 -1.70 -6.14
N ASP A 9 -4.86 -1.02 -7.20
CA ASP A 9 -3.50 -0.54 -7.41
C ASP A 9 -2.40 -1.61 -7.27
N PRO A 10 -2.45 -2.73 -8.02
CA PRO A 10 -1.36 -3.69 -8.00
C PRO A 10 -0.11 -3.08 -8.65
N GLN A 11 0.93 -2.86 -7.83
CA GLN A 11 2.21 -2.29 -8.24
C GLN A 11 3.32 -3.35 -8.33
N ASP A 12 2.98 -4.63 -8.50
CA ASP A 12 3.91 -5.76 -8.40
C ASP A 12 5.18 -5.58 -9.24
N ALA A 13 5.04 -5.28 -10.53
CA ALA A 13 6.18 -5.11 -11.43
C ALA A 13 7.10 -3.95 -11.00
N TRP A 14 6.52 -2.89 -10.43
CA TRP A 14 7.30 -1.79 -9.88
C TRP A 14 8.03 -2.24 -8.61
N PHE A 15 7.34 -2.90 -7.67
CA PHE A 15 7.96 -3.42 -6.44
C PHE A 15 9.05 -4.45 -6.71
N GLU A 16 8.87 -5.37 -7.67
CA GLU A 16 9.90 -6.30 -8.11
C GLU A 16 11.16 -5.56 -8.59
N THR A 17 10.99 -4.49 -9.38
CA THR A 17 12.11 -3.67 -9.86
C THR A 17 12.83 -2.95 -8.71
N ILE A 18 12.08 -2.43 -7.74
CA ILE A 18 12.65 -1.79 -6.54
C ILE A 18 13.40 -2.82 -5.69
N GLU A 19 12.85 -4.01 -5.49
CA GLU A 19 13.47 -5.08 -4.70
C GLU A 19 14.80 -5.54 -5.34
N ASP A 20 14.80 -5.79 -6.66
CA ASP A 20 16.01 -6.12 -7.41
C ASP A 20 17.09 -5.04 -7.28
N PHE A 21 16.70 -3.76 -7.35
CA PHE A 21 17.61 -2.64 -7.13
C PHE A 21 18.21 -2.64 -5.73
N LEU A 22 17.38 -2.84 -4.69
CA LEU A 22 17.83 -2.88 -3.30
C LEU A 22 18.81 -4.04 -3.07
N LEU A 23 18.55 -5.22 -3.65
CA LEU A 23 19.45 -6.38 -3.57
C LEU A 23 20.78 -6.11 -4.26
N GLN A 24 20.77 -5.53 -5.47
CA GLN A 24 21.98 -5.17 -6.20
C GLN A 24 22.84 -4.12 -5.48
N ALA A 25 22.25 -3.28 -4.63
CA ALA A 25 23.00 -2.31 -3.83
C ALA A 25 23.82 -2.96 -2.70
N LEU A 26 23.52 -4.22 -2.33
CA LEU A 26 24.24 -4.97 -1.31
C LEU A 26 25.42 -5.79 -1.86
N GLU A 27 25.57 -5.86 -3.19
CA GLU A 27 26.65 -6.61 -3.84
C GLU A 27 28.04 -6.06 -3.48
N PRO A 28 29.06 -6.91 -3.25
CA PRO A 28 30.39 -6.46 -2.82
C PRO A 28 31.08 -5.43 -3.73
N GLY A 29 30.68 -5.35 -5.01
CA GLY A 29 31.21 -4.41 -5.99
C GLY A 29 30.37 -3.15 -6.21
N ALA A 30 29.28 -2.95 -5.47
CA ALA A 30 28.40 -1.79 -5.64
C ALA A 30 29.09 -0.51 -5.12
N SER A 31 29.39 0.44 -6.02
CA SER A 31 29.85 1.78 -5.63
C SER A 31 28.68 2.73 -5.41
N TYR A 32 28.87 3.76 -4.58
CA TYR A 32 27.89 4.81 -4.35
C TYR A 32 27.40 5.44 -5.66
N GLU A 33 28.31 5.78 -6.57
CA GLU A 33 28.00 6.42 -7.85
C GLU A 33 27.13 5.53 -8.72
N SER A 34 27.46 4.23 -8.80
CA SER A 34 26.69 3.26 -9.57
C SER A 34 25.28 3.04 -9.00
N VAL A 35 25.14 3.03 -7.66
CA VAL A 35 23.84 2.93 -6.99
C VAL A 35 23.02 4.19 -7.22
N ALA A 36 23.60 5.37 -7.07
CA ALA A 36 22.92 6.65 -7.30
C ALA A 36 22.44 6.80 -8.74
N GLN A 37 23.25 6.40 -9.72
CA GLN A 37 22.86 6.41 -11.12
C GLN A 37 21.68 5.45 -11.40
N ARG A 38 21.70 4.25 -10.82
CA ARG A 38 20.59 3.29 -10.94
C ARG A 38 19.32 3.79 -10.26
N LEU A 39 19.43 4.39 -9.07
CA LEU A 39 18.32 5.00 -8.35
C LEU A 39 17.62 6.07 -9.20
N ALA A 40 18.40 6.94 -9.87
CA ALA A 40 17.87 7.96 -10.76
C ALA A 40 17.21 7.41 -12.04
N ALA A 41 17.51 6.17 -12.41
CA ALA A 41 16.97 5.49 -13.57
C ALA A 41 15.81 4.53 -13.25
N LEU A 42 15.41 4.42 -11.98
CA LEU A 42 14.28 3.56 -11.60
C LEU A 42 12.99 4.06 -12.24
N PRO A 43 12.10 3.14 -12.67
CA PRO A 43 10.79 3.51 -13.16
C PRO A 43 9.96 4.16 -12.04
N VAL A 44 9.06 5.06 -12.43
CA VAL A 44 8.02 5.56 -11.53
C VAL A 44 6.94 4.50 -11.33
N PRO A 45 6.25 4.48 -10.16
CA PRO A 45 5.09 3.61 -9.97
C PRO A 45 3.97 3.97 -10.95
N ASN A 46 3.06 3.03 -11.20
CA ASN A 46 1.89 3.25 -12.03
C ASN A 46 0.94 4.24 -11.34
N ASP A 47 0.50 5.29 -12.02
CA ASP A 47 -0.38 6.33 -11.48
C ASP A 47 -1.81 6.24 -12.01
N HIS A 48 -2.18 5.13 -12.65
CA HIS A 48 -3.49 4.98 -13.31
C HIS A 48 -4.67 5.25 -12.36
N LEU A 49 -4.58 4.86 -11.08
CA LEU A 49 -5.64 5.13 -10.11
C LEU A 49 -5.62 6.55 -9.50
N LEU A 50 -4.61 7.38 -9.84
CA LEU A 50 -4.59 8.81 -9.54
C LEU A 50 -5.31 9.66 -10.61
N ALA A 51 -5.86 9.02 -11.65
CA ALA A 51 -6.67 9.71 -12.65
C ALA A 51 -7.88 10.41 -12.02
N ALA A 52 -8.28 11.56 -12.60
CA ALA A 52 -9.44 12.29 -12.13
C ALA A 52 -10.72 11.43 -12.23
N PRO A 53 -11.68 11.57 -11.29
CA PRO A 53 -12.93 10.84 -11.35
C PRO A 53 -13.67 11.08 -12.67
N PRO A 54 -14.45 10.10 -13.15
CA PRO A 54 -15.37 10.29 -14.26
C PRO A 54 -16.28 11.52 -14.05
N GLN A 55 -16.58 12.26 -15.12
CA GLN A 55 -17.36 13.50 -15.05
C GLN A 55 -18.78 13.33 -14.48
N ASP A 56 -19.29 12.10 -14.47
CA ASP A 56 -20.60 11.72 -13.95
C ASP A 56 -20.57 11.25 -12.49
N MET A 57 -19.45 11.44 -11.80
CA MET A 57 -19.27 11.24 -10.36
C MET A 57 -19.06 12.57 -9.65
N VAL A 58 -19.82 12.80 -8.58
CA VAL A 58 -19.71 13.99 -7.74
C VAL A 58 -19.61 13.56 -6.30
N ARG A 59 -18.62 14.10 -5.58
CA ARG A 59 -18.51 13.92 -4.14
C ARG A 59 -19.23 15.06 -3.43
N LEU A 60 -20.10 14.68 -2.49
CA LEU A 60 -20.79 15.61 -1.62
C LEU A 60 -19.88 16.03 -0.45
N SER A 61 -20.29 17.07 0.27
CA SER A 61 -19.50 17.64 1.37
C SER A 61 -19.30 16.69 2.55
N ASP A 62 -20.17 15.69 2.72
CA ASP A 62 -20.06 14.67 3.77
C ASP A 62 -19.20 13.46 3.36
N GLY A 63 -18.59 13.50 2.17
CA GLY A 63 -17.76 12.42 1.64
C GLY A 63 -18.53 11.41 0.78
N THR A 64 -19.87 11.43 0.76
CA THR A 64 -20.69 10.56 -0.09
C THR A 64 -20.35 10.78 -1.56
N ILE A 65 -20.13 9.71 -2.31
CA ILE A 65 -19.94 9.77 -3.77
C ILE A 65 -21.25 9.42 -4.44
N VAL A 66 -21.75 10.35 -5.26
CA VAL A 66 -22.93 10.16 -6.09
C VAL A 66 -22.47 9.93 -7.52
N SER A 67 -23.06 8.93 -8.17
CA SER A 67 -22.85 8.67 -9.59
C SER A 67 -24.20 8.45 -10.27
N ALA A 68 -24.38 9.01 -11.46
CA ALA A 68 -25.62 8.84 -12.21
C ALA A 68 -25.87 7.35 -12.56
N ALA A 69 -27.10 6.95 -12.86
CA ALA A 69 -27.31 5.66 -13.50
C ALA A 69 -27.04 5.83 -15.00
N THR A 70 -25.91 5.32 -15.50
CA THR A 70 -25.66 5.16 -16.93
C THR A 70 -26.25 3.82 -17.40
N GLY A 71 -26.23 3.52 -18.70
CA GLY A 71 -26.75 2.23 -19.23
C GLY A 71 -26.05 0.97 -18.69
N SER A 72 -24.99 1.13 -17.89
CA SER A 72 -24.31 0.08 -17.13
C SER A 72 -25.08 -0.33 -15.87
N GLY A 73 -24.89 -1.57 -15.45
CA GLY A 73 -25.53 -2.12 -14.25
C GLY A 73 -24.92 -1.58 -12.95
N PHE A 74 -25.62 -1.77 -11.83
CA PHE A 74 -25.13 -1.37 -10.50
C PHE A 74 -23.73 -1.92 -10.15
N PRO A 75 -23.35 -3.19 -10.46
CA PRO A 75 -22.01 -3.70 -10.15
C PRO A 75 -20.86 -2.92 -10.81
N GLU A 76 -21.05 -2.52 -12.07
CA GLU A 76 -20.05 -1.74 -12.82
C GLU A 76 -19.89 -0.35 -12.21
N ARG A 77 -20.99 0.27 -11.76
CA ARG A 77 -20.94 1.55 -11.04
C ARG A 77 -20.29 1.41 -9.67
N LEU A 78 -20.61 0.36 -8.93
CA LEU A 78 -20.01 0.10 -7.62
C LEU A 78 -18.48 -0.11 -7.74
N ALA A 79 -18.01 -0.79 -8.78
CA ALA A 79 -16.58 -0.95 -9.03
C ALA A 79 -15.87 0.39 -9.27
N ALA A 80 -16.46 1.27 -10.09
CA ALA A 80 -15.90 2.60 -10.33
C ALA A 80 -15.94 3.49 -9.06
N LEU A 81 -17.01 3.40 -8.25
CA LEU A 81 -17.09 4.09 -6.96
C LEU A 81 -16.01 3.63 -5.98
N ARG A 82 -15.70 2.32 -5.93
CA ARG A 82 -14.63 1.77 -5.08
C ARG A 82 -13.25 2.32 -5.48
N ILE A 83 -13.00 2.50 -6.78
CA ILE A 83 -11.73 3.07 -7.28
C ILE A 83 -11.58 4.54 -6.86
N GLU A 84 -12.64 5.35 -7.04
CA GLU A 84 -12.62 6.76 -6.61
C GLU A 84 -12.47 6.89 -5.08
N ASP A 85 -13.14 6.04 -4.32
CA ASP A 85 -13.02 6.08 -2.86
C ASP A 85 -11.67 5.56 -2.35
N HIS A 86 -11.07 4.61 -3.07
CA HIS A 86 -9.76 4.04 -2.77
C HIS A 86 -8.67 5.12 -2.75
N ALA A 87 -8.58 5.98 -3.78
CA ALA A 87 -7.54 7.01 -3.85
C ALA A 87 -7.49 7.93 -2.62
N ARG A 88 -8.65 8.23 -2.00
CA ARG A 88 -8.72 9.08 -0.81
C ARG A 88 -8.63 8.32 0.51
N THR A 89 -9.21 7.13 0.59
CA THR A 89 -9.06 6.27 1.76
C THR A 89 -7.59 5.93 1.99
N TYR A 90 -6.84 5.71 0.90
CA TYR A 90 -5.44 5.35 0.95
C TYR A 90 -4.51 6.56 1.16
N ALA A 91 -4.96 7.78 0.82
CA ALA A 91 -4.18 9.00 1.03
C ALA A 91 -3.80 9.26 2.50
N HIS A 92 -4.60 8.74 3.44
CA HIS A 92 -4.36 8.87 4.87
C HIS A 92 -3.97 7.55 5.54
N ALA A 93 -3.78 6.48 4.77
CA ALA A 93 -3.47 5.17 5.31
C ALA A 93 -2.02 4.78 5.02
N CYS A 94 -1.49 3.90 5.86
CA CYS A 94 -0.22 3.23 5.62
C CYS A 94 -0.46 1.73 5.49
N TYR A 95 0.19 1.15 4.50
CA TYR A 95 0.15 -0.28 4.20
C TYR A 95 1.57 -0.79 4.18
N VAL A 96 1.87 -1.77 5.02
CA VAL A 96 3.20 -2.36 5.13
C VAL A 96 3.05 -3.86 5.17
N TRP A 97 3.92 -4.57 4.47
CA TRP A 97 3.98 -6.03 4.55
C TRP A 97 5.43 -6.48 4.69
N THR A 98 5.59 -7.71 5.15
CA THR A 98 6.87 -8.41 5.23
C THR A 98 6.71 -9.80 4.64
N VAL A 99 7.75 -10.26 3.94
CA VAL A 99 7.82 -11.63 3.39
C VAL A 99 8.05 -12.69 4.48
N GLY A 100 8.19 -12.27 5.74
CA GLY A 100 8.47 -13.16 6.86
C GLY A 100 9.96 -13.36 7.08
N GLY A 101 10.29 -14.34 7.92
CA GLY A 101 11.65 -14.77 8.17
C GLY A 101 11.71 -16.21 8.64
N PRO A 102 12.90 -16.74 9.01
CA PRO A 102 13.05 -18.13 9.47
C PRO A 102 12.15 -18.50 10.65
N ASN A 103 11.69 -17.50 11.42
CA ASN A 103 10.97 -17.68 12.69
C ASN A 103 9.56 -17.05 12.70
N PHE A 104 9.06 -16.50 11.59
CA PHE A 104 7.73 -15.90 11.53
C PHE A 104 7.17 -15.88 10.11
N GLU A 105 5.85 -15.96 10.01
CA GLU A 105 5.11 -15.99 8.75
C GLU A 105 5.12 -14.61 8.07
N PRO A 106 4.87 -14.54 6.75
CA PRO A 106 4.55 -13.29 6.08
C PRO A 106 3.37 -12.57 6.74
N LEU A 107 3.45 -11.26 6.90
CA LEU A 107 2.43 -10.44 7.56
C LEU A 107 2.12 -9.18 6.75
N ALA A 108 0.88 -8.72 6.81
CA ALA A 108 0.43 -7.46 6.26
C ALA A 108 -0.24 -6.61 7.35
N LEU A 109 0.05 -5.31 7.36
CA LEU A 109 -0.46 -4.34 8.31
C LEU A 109 -1.09 -3.17 7.55
N THR A 110 -2.18 -2.66 8.11
CA THR A 110 -2.83 -1.44 7.66
C THR A 110 -3.22 -0.58 8.84
N GLY A 111 -3.09 0.73 8.70
CA GLY A 111 -3.48 1.69 9.71
C GLY A 111 -3.72 3.07 9.11
N GLN A 112 -4.31 3.96 9.91
CA GLN A 112 -4.41 5.38 9.57
C GLN A 112 -3.11 6.07 9.98
N ALA A 113 -2.55 6.86 9.06
CA ALA A 113 -1.22 7.46 9.14
C ALA A 113 -0.09 6.42 9.29
N LEU A 114 1.12 6.89 9.59
CA LEU A 114 2.26 6.01 9.81
C LEU A 114 2.06 5.15 11.07
N PRO A 115 2.50 3.87 11.06
CA PRO A 115 2.47 3.04 12.24
C PRO A 115 3.25 3.69 13.39
N ASP A 116 2.83 3.42 14.62
CA ASP A 116 3.62 3.76 15.80
C ASP A 116 5.04 3.17 15.64
N PRO A 117 6.12 3.96 15.83
CA PRO A 117 7.49 3.47 15.73
C PRO A 117 7.80 2.20 16.54
N TYR A 118 7.09 1.95 17.65
CA TYR A 118 7.24 0.73 18.44
C TYR A 118 6.80 -0.53 17.66
N LEU A 119 5.85 -0.40 16.73
CA LEU A 119 5.40 -1.48 15.84
C LEU A 119 6.45 -1.86 14.78
N PHE A 120 7.43 -0.99 14.50
CA PHE A 120 8.49 -1.28 13.53
C PHE A 120 9.26 -2.56 13.88
N SER A 121 9.54 -2.77 15.18
CA SER A 121 10.20 -3.98 15.67
C SER A 121 9.40 -5.26 15.35
N GLY A 122 8.08 -5.17 15.28
CA GLY A 122 7.21 -6.27 14.89
C GLY A 122 7.38 -6.68 13.44
N LEU A 123 7.69 -5.76 12.53
CA LEU A 123 7.95 -6.07 11.11
C LEU A 123 9.19 -6.96 10.93
N LEU A 124 10.17 -6.86 11.83
CA LEU A 124 11.42 -7.62 11.81
C LEU A 124 11.33 -8.95 12.57
N THR A 125 10.39 -9.05 13.52
CA THR A 125 10.31 -10.18 14.46
C THR A 125 9.04 -11.01 14.33
N GLY A 126 8.04 -10.52 13.60
CA GLY A 126 6.69 -11.08 13.55
C GLY A 126 5.89 -10.92 14.84
N ARG A 127 6.39 -10.17 15.84
CA ARG A 127 5.76 -10.03 17.15
C ARG A 127 5.13 -8.66 17.32
N PHE A 128 3.80 -8.62 17.33
CA PHE A 128 3.03 -7.40 17.58
C PHE A 128 2.34 -7.41 18.95
N ASP A 129 2.17 -8.59 19.56
CA ASP A 129 1.46 -8.79 20.84
C ASP A 129 2.14 -8.10 22.04
N THR A 130 3.45 -7.83 21.96
CA THR A 130 4.18 -7.13 23.04
C THR A 130 3.88 -5.63 23.11
N HIS A 131 3.20 -5.06 22.10
CA HIS A 131 2.85 -3.63 22.00
C HIS A 131 1.36 -3.36 22.10
N LEU A 132 0.54 -4.41 22.20
CA LEU A 132 -0.84 -4.29 22.66
C LEU A 132 -0.75 -4.15 24.18
N GLU A 133 -0.74 -2.93 24.71
CA GLU A 133 -1.14 -2.78 26.11
C GLU A 133 -2.50 -3.48 26.25
N PRO A 134 -2.71 -4.34 27.26
CA PRO A 134 -4.05 -4.76 27.58
C PRO A 134 -4.80 -3.48 27.95
N GLU A 135 -5.66 -3.00 27.05
CA GLU A 135 -6.65 -2.00 27.43
C GLU A 135 -7.30 -2.52 28.70
N ARG A 136 -7.17 -1.71 29.75
CA ARG A 136 -7.72 -1.95 31.06
C ARG A 136 -9.14 -2.50 30.91
N ALA A 137 -9.28 -3.80 31.16
CA ALA A 137 -10.53 -4.38 31.60
C ALA A 137 -10.85 -3.78 32.99
N SER A 138 -11.30 -2.53 33.02
CA SER A 138 -11.83 -1.87 34.19
C SER A 138 -12.59 -0.58 33.80
N SER A 139 -13.85 -0.72 33.41
CA SER A 139 -15.02 -0.26 34.20
C SER A 139 -16.32 -0.56 33.46
#